data_AF-A0A933CHQ9-F1
#
_entry.id   AF-A0A933CHQ9-F1
#
_cell.length_a   1.000
_cell.length_b   1.000
_cell.length_c   1.000
_cell.angle_alpha   90.00
_cell.angle_beta   90.00
_cell.angle_gamma   90.00
#
_symmetry.space_group_name_H-M   'P 1'
#
loop_
_entity.id
_entity.type
_entity.pdbx_description
1 polymer ?
#
loop_
_entity_poly.entity_id
_entity_poly.type
_entity_poly.pdbx_seq_one_letter_code
_entity_poly.pdbx_strand_id
1 'polypeptide(L)' 'MKDQLEGLVNQLVERGILFDEAVAEFEKRFIRKVLDLHQGNQSRTARALRIHRNTLSRKLALYKLDHKPRRR' A
#
# COMPACT_ATOMS: atom_id res chain seq x y z
N MET A 1 -9.35 -17.47 0.99
CA MET A 1 -8.52 -16.36 0.47
C MET A 1 -8.57 -16.26 -1.05
N LYS A 2 -8.39 -17.35 -1.80
CA LYS A 2 -8.51 -17.33 -3.27
C LYS A 2 -9.86 -16.80 -3.74
N ASP A 3 -10.96 -17.27 -3.16
CA ASP A 3 -12.31 -16.86 -3.55
C ASP A 3 -12.62 -15.38 -3.26
N GLN A 4 -12.04 -14.83 -2.19
CA GLN A 4 -12.22 -13.42 -1.84
C GLN A 4 -11.43 -12.48 -2.75
N LEU A 5 -10.22 -12.90 -3.17
CA LEU A 5 -9.42 -12.13 -4.11
C LEU A 5 -10.07 -12.17 -5.50
N GLU A 6 -10.54 -13.34 -5.93
CA GLU A 6 -11.20 -13.52 -7.22
C GLU A 6 -12.50 -12.73 -7.31
N GLY A 7 -13.31 -12.72 -6.24
CA GLY A 7 -14.49 -11.85 -6.16
C GLY A 7 -14.15 -10.36 -6.24
N LEU A 8 -13.05 -9.92 -5.61
CA LEU A 8 -12.59 -8.54 -5.71
C LEU A 8 -12.15 -8.19 -7.14
N VAL A 9 -11.41 -9.09 -7.79
CA VAL A 9 -10.95 -8.90 -9.19
C VAL A 9 -12.15 -8.79 -10.13
N ASN A 10 -13.14 -9.67 -10.00
CA ASN A 10 -14.36 -9.60 -10.81
C ASN A 10 -15.08 -8.25 -10.64
N GLN A 11 -15.22 -7.76 -9.40
CA GLN A 11 -15.82 -6.44 -9.14
C GLN A 11 -15.03 -5.28 -9.74
N LEU A 12 -13.70 -5.34 -9.74
CA LEU A 12 -12.86 -4.29 -10.34
C LEU A 12 -13.03 -4.27 -11.87
N VAL A 13 -13.08 -5.45 -12.49
CA VAL A 13 -13.27 -5.61 -13.94
C VAL A 13 -14.69 -5.18 -14.36
N GLU A 14 -15.72 -5.62 -13.64
CA GLU A 14 -17.13 -5.24 -13.91
C GLU A 14 -17.35 -3.73 -13.81
N ARG A 15 -16.64 -3.05 -12.90
CA ARG A 15 -16.71 -1.59 -12.73
C ARG A 15 -15.86 -0.83 -13.75
N GLY A 16 -15.14 -1.53 -14.62
CA GLY A 16 -14.27 -0.93 -15.64
C GLY A 16 -13.07 -0.18 -15.06
N ILE A 17 -12.61 -0.56 -13.86
CA ILE A 17 -11.42 0.06 -13.25
C ILE A 17 -10.19 -0.30 -14.08
N LEU A 18 -9.38 0.69 -14.40
CA LEU A 18 -8.17 0.46 -15.17
C LEU A 18 -7.16 -0.33 -14.35
N PHE A 19 -6.36 -1.16 -15.03
CA PHE A 19 -5.34 -1.97 -14.36
C PHE A 19 -4.40 -1.13 -13.49
N ASP A 20 -3.95 0.02 -14.01
CA ASP A 20 -3.05 0.93 -13.27
C ASP A 20 -3.70 1.51 -12.01
N GLU A 21 -5.00 1.80 -12.05
CA GLU A 21 -5.76 2.27 -10.89
C GLU A 21 -5.91 1.16 -9.84
N ALA A 22 -6.22 -0.06 -10.28
CA ALA A 22 -6.33 -1.22 -9.40
C ALA A 22 -5.00 -1.52 -8.69
N VAL A 23 -3.89 -1.51 -9.44
CA VAL A 23 -2.54 -1.69 -8.89
C VAL A 23 -2.21 -0.58 -7.90
N ALA A 24 -2.49 0.68 -8.24
CA ALA A 24 -2.21 1.82 -7.36
C ALA A 24 -3.01 1.76 -6.06
N GLU A 25 -4.30 1.41 -6.12
CA GLU A 25 -5.15 1.27 -4.93
C GLU A 25 -4.71 0.09 -4.05
N PHE A 26 -4.40 -1.06 -4.65
CA PHE A 26 -3.86 -2.19 -3.90
C PHE A 26 -2.55 -1.82 -3.22
N GLU A 27 -1.60 -1.26 -3.97
CA GLU A 27 -0.29 -0.89 -3.47
C GLU A 27 -0.39 0.12 -2.31
N LYS A 28 -1.19 1.17 -2.48
CA LYS A 28 -1.45 2.18 -1.45
C LYS A 28 -1.98 1.54 -0.16
N ARG A 29 -2.99 0.68 -0.25
CA ARG A 29 -3.60 0.02 0.91
C ARG A 29 -2.64 -0.95 1.59
N PHE A 30 -1.89 -1.71 0.79
CA PHE A 30 -0.92 -2.67 1.30
C PHE A 30 0.22 -1.97 2.05
N ILE A 31 0.85 -0.96 1.42
CA ILE A 31 1.91 -0.15 2.05
C ILE A 31 1.40 0.49 3.34
N ARG A 32 0.19 1.07 3.33
CA ARG A 32 -0.38 1.69 4.53
C ARG A 32 -0.54 0.69 5.66
N LYS A 33 -1.06 -0.51 5.38
CA LYS A 33 -1.26 -1.54 6.40
C LYS A 33 0.06 -1.98 7.03
N VAL A 34 1.10 -2.17 6.23
CA VAL A 34 2.44 -2.54 6.73
C VAL A 34 3.09 -1.40 7.50
N LEU A 35 2.89 -0.15 7.05
CA LEU A 35 3.37 1.03 7.77
C LEU A 35 2.73 1.16 9.16
N ASP A 36 1.42 0.92 9.26
CA ASP A 36 0.69 0.95 10.53
C ASP A 36 1.15 -0.18 11.47
N LEU A 37 1.42 -1.39 10.95
CA LEU A 37 2.00 -2.50 11.72
C LEU A 37 3.37 -2.14 12.33
N HIS A 38 4.16 -1.33 11.64
CA HIS A 38 5.45 -0.84 12.12
C HIS A 38 5.39 0.54 12.78
N GLN A 39 4.20 1.01 13.17
CA GLN A 39 4.00 2.28 13.89
C GLN A 39 4.62 3.48 13.17
N GLY A 40 4.53 3.52 11.83
CA GLY A 40 5.10 4.60 11.04
C GLY A 40 6.60 4.48 10.78
N ASN A 41 7.28 3.43 11.27
CA ASN A 41 8.71 3.25 11.03
C ASN A 41 8.97 2.83 9.57
N GLN A 42 9.35 3.79 8.74
CA GLN A 42 9.60 3.58 7.31
C GLN A 42 10.76 2.59 7.05
N SER A 43 11.82 2.61 7.86
CA SER A 43 12.96 1.70 7.66
C SER A 43 12.58 0.24 7.93
N ARG A 44 11.80 -0.02 8.98
CA ARG A 44 11.25 -1.36 9.28
C ARG A 44 10.24 -1.78 8.22
N THR A 45 9.38 -0.87 7.79
CA THR A 45 8.39 -1.09 6.73
C THR A 45 9.06 -1.47 5.40
N ALA A 46 10.11 -0.75 5.00
CA ALA A 46 10.86 -1.05 3.78
C ALA A 46 11.48 -2.45 3.82
N ARG A 47 12.05 -2.85 4.97
CA ARG A 47 12.59 -4.20 5.18
C ARG A 47 11.50 -5.27 5.11
N ALA A 48 10.34 -5.03 5.72
CA ALA A 48 9.22 -5.97 5.70
C ALA A 48 8.62 -6.14 4.29
N LEU A 49 8.51 -5.05 3.55
CA LEU A 49 8.08 -5.03 2.14
C LEU A 49 9.16 -5.54 1.17
N ARG A 50 10.40 -5.77 1.65
CA ARG A 50 11.57 -6.14 0.83
C ARG A 50 11.84 -5.18 -0.33
N ILE A 51 11.63 -3.89 -0.10
CA ILE A 51 11.93 -2.83 -1.07
C ILE A 51 12.94 -1.86 -0.48
N HIS A 52 13.68 -1.17 -1.35
CA HIS A 52 14.59 -0.13 -0.91
C HIS A 52 13.82 1.01 -0.21
N ARG A 53 14.37 1.55 0.89
CA ARG A 53 13.73 2.64 1.65
C ARG A 53 13.40 3.85 0.76
N ASN A 54 14.27 4.20 -0.19
CA ASN A 54 14.02 5.31 -1.12
C ASN A 54 12.80 5.06 -2.01
N THR A 55 12.60 3.82 -2.47
CA THR A 55 11.42 3.43 -3.23
C THR A 55 10.17 3.57 -2.37
N LEU A 56 10.20 3.07 -1.13
CA LEU A 56 9.11 3.26 -0.19
C LEU A 56 8.83 4.76 0.04
N SER A 57 9.85 5.57 0.28
CA SER A 57 9.71 7.00 0.52
C SER A 57 9.04 7.72 -0.64
N ARG A 58 9.41 7.40 -1.89
CA ARG A 58 8.74 7.96 -3.08
C ARG A 58 7.28 7.53 -3.16
N LYS A 59 6.98 6.25 -2.88
CA LYS A 59 5.59 5.74 -2.87
C LYS A 59 4.75 6.38 -1.77
N LEU A 60 5.30 6.58 -0.57
CA LEU A 60 4.60 7.28 0.52
C LEU A 60 4.26 8.73 0.15
N ALA A 61 5.20 9.44 -0.49
CA ALA A 61 4.95 10.79 -0.99
C ALA A 61 3.88 10.81 -2.11
N LEU A 62 3.99 9.90 -3.09
CA LEU A 62 3.04 9.76 -4.19
C LEU A 62 1.61 9.53 -3.67
N TYR A 63 1.45 8.63 -2.71
CA TYR A 63 0.15 8.27 -2.16
C TYR A 63 -0.30 9.14 -0.99
N LYS A 64 0.49 10.18 -0.62
CA LYS A 64 0.24 11.07 0.53
C LYS A 64 0.00 10.28 1.83
N LEU A 65 0.73 9.19 2.02
CA LEU A 65 0.61 8.30 3.18
C LEU A 65 1.45 8.76 4.37
N ASP A 66 1.84 10.04 4.42
CA ASP A 66 2.74 10.58 5.43
C ASP A 66 2.21 10.32 6.84
N HIS A 67 2.93 9.44 7.53
CA HIS A 67 2.74 9.20 8.95
C HIS A 67 3.53 10.27 9.69
N LYS A 68 2.90 11.40 10.03
CA LYS A 68 3.45 12.30 11.04
C LYS A 68 3.58 11.48 12.32
N PRO A 69 4.78 11.30 12.89
CA PRO A 69 4.89 10.66 14.19
C PRO A 69 4.00 11.44 15.15
N ARG A 70 3.11 10.75 15.87
CA ARG A 70 2.47 11.34 17.05
C ARG A 70 3.62 11.66 18.00
N ARG A 71 4.08 12.92 17.99
CA ARG A 71 4.99 13.44 19.01
C ARG A 71 4.27 13.21 20.35
N ARG A 72 4.78 12.26 21.13
CA ARG A 72 4.49 12.19 22.55
C ARG A 72 5.26 13.32 23.24
#